data_AF-A0A645CGY6-F1
#
_entry.id   AF-A0A645CGY6-F1
#
_cell.length_a   1.000
_cell.length_b   1.000
_cell.length_c   1.000
_cell.angle_alpha   90.00
_cell.angle_beta   90.00
_cell.angle_gamma   90.00
#
_symmetry.space_group_name_H-M   'P 1'
#
loop_
_entity.id
_entity.type
_entity.pdbx_description
1 polymer ?
#
loop_
_entity_poly.entity_id
_entity_poly.type
_entity_poly.pdbx_seq_one_letter_code
_entity_poly.pdbx_strand_id
1 'polypeptide(L)'
;MAWCYAQLGLSPTEVEEAVGHGTWNQWDRSISIRWKELRVGDWVFQNKYPTNKGNHIGICIGFDTAGKPLFLHCASSFDNVVVSGAGDIFRYARRPMVYDMLEAGESPIPTPTA
;
A
#
# COMPACT_ATOMS: atom_id res chain seq x y z
N MET A 1 -1.11 -5.13 3.75
CA MET A 1 0.01 -4.80 2.85
C MET A 1 1.37 -5.07 3.49
N ALA A 2 1.62 -4.71 4.76
CA ALA A 2 2.89 -4.92 5.48
C ALA A 2 3.65 -6.24 5.14
N TRP A 3 2.99 -7.41 5.17
CA TRP A 3 3.65 -8.69 4.89
C TRP A 3 4.32 -8.77 3.51
N CYS A 4 3.76 -8.11 2.49
CA CYS A 4 4.36 -8.07 1.15
C CYS A 4 5.75 -7.40 1.18
N TYR A 5 5.95 -6.43 2.07
CA TYR A 5 7.21 -5.68 2.19
C TYR A 5 8.24 -6.40 3.08
N ALA A 6 7.80 -7.29 3.98
CA ALA A 6 8.71 -8.19 4.67
C ALA A 6 9.47 -9.12 3.70
N GLN A 7 8.88 -9.40 2.52
CA GLN A 7 9.53 -10.21 1.48
C GLN A 7 10.68 -9.48 0.78
N LEU A 8 10.88 -8.19 1.05
CA LEU A 8 12.04 -7.43 0.59
C LEU A 8 13.28 -7.65 1.47
N GLY A 9 13.20 -8.51 2.48
CA GLY A 9 14.29 -8.77 3.43
C GLY A 9 14.36 -7.76 4.59
N LEU A 10 13.38 -6.86 4.70
CA LEU A 10 13.25 -5.93 5.81
C LEU A 10 12.88 -6.66 7.11
N SER A 11 13.48 -6.21 8.22
CA SER A 11 13.09 -6.65 9.56
C SER A 11 11.65 -6.22 9.90
N PRO A 12 11.00 -6.86 10.89
CA PRO A 12 9.67 -6.46 11.32
C PRO A 12 9.56 -4.98 11.71
N THR A 13 10.58 -4.45 12.41
CA THR A 13 10.65 -3.04 12.81
C THR A 13 10.72 -2.12 11.60
N GLU A 14 11.59 -2.42 10.63
CA GLU A 14 11.72 -1.64 9.39
C GLU A 14 10.40 -1.61 8.59
N VAL A 15 9.67 -2.74 8.55
CA VAL A 15 8.34 -2.80 7.92
C VAL A 15 7.33 -1.96 8.69
N GLU A 16 7.32 -2.01 10.02
CA GLU A 16 6.41 -1.19 10.83
C GLU A 16 6.69 0.32 10.65
N GLU A 17 7.94 0.72 10.62
CA GLU A 17 8.34 2.12 10.45
C GLU A 17 8.03 2.63 9.04
N ALA A 18 8.42 1.89 8.00
CA ALA A 18 8.29 2.35 6.61
C ALA A 18 6.88 2.13 6.02
N VAL A 19 6.17 1.07 6.42
CA VAL A 19 4.89 0.67 5.82
C VAL A 19 3.73 0.78 6.82
N GLY A 20 3.96 0.44 8.09
CA GLY A 20 2.96 0.53 9.15
C GLY A 20 1.91 -0.59 9.14
N HIS A 21 1.37 -0.84 10.34
CA HIS A 21 0.26 -1.77 10.56
C HIS A 21 -1.08 -1.05 10.60
N GLY A 22 -2.06 -1.58 9.88
CA GLY A 22 -3.38 -0.98 9.74
C GLY A 22 -3.46 0.10 8.64
N THR A 23 -4.66 0.28 8.11
CA THR A 23 -4.91 1.13 6.95
C THR A 23 -4.63 2.61 7.19
N TRP A 24 -4.73 3.09 8.44
CA TRP A 24 -4.48 4.49 8.77
C TRP A 24 -2.99 4.81 8.83
N ASN A 25 -2.19 3.96 9.48
CA ASN A 25 -0.74 4.11 9.45
C ASN A 25 -0.18 4.02 8.02
N GLN A 26 -0.76 3.16 7.18
CA GLN A 26 -0.43 3.05 5.75
C GLN A 26 -0.87 4.26 4.94
N TRP A 27 -1.99 4.89 5.30
CA TRP A 27 -2.42 6.13 4.67
C TRP A 27 -1.38 7.25 4.87
N ASP A 28 -0.87 7.40 6.09
CA ASP A 28 0.12 8.42 6.46
C ASP A 28 1.51 8.15 5.85
N ARG A 29 1.83 6.88 5.55
CA ARG A 29 3.09 6.44 4.92
C ARG A 29 3.01 6.32 3.39
N SER A 30 2.07 7.05 2.80
CA SER A 30 1.90 7.12 1.36
C SER A 30 1.53 8.53 0.95
N ILE A 31 1.74 8.89 -0.31
CA ILE A 31 1.37 10.19 -0.87
C ILE A 31 0.22 10.04 -1.87
N SER A 32 -0.64 11.05 -1.97
CA SER A 32 -1.73 11.04 -2.94
C SER A 32 -1.19 11.11 -4.36
N ILE A 33 -1.73 10.31 -5.28
CA ILE A 33 -1.41 10.37 -6.70
C ILE A 33 -2.70 10.47 -7.53
N ARG A 34 -2.58 10.91 -8.79
CA ARG A 34 -3.70 10.86 -9.73
C ARG A 34 -3.85 9.42 -10.24
N TRP A 35 -5.06 8.98 -10.54
CA TRP A 35 -5.31 7.65 -11.10
C TRP A 35 -4.52 7.35 -12.38
N LYS A 36 -4.25 8.37 -13.20
CA LYS A 36 -3.41 8.24 -14.41
C LYS A 36 -1.91 8.03 -14.13
N GLU A 37 -1.47 8.22 -12.89
CA GLU A 37 -0.08 8.03 -12.44
C GLU A 37 0.12 6.70 -11.72
N LEU A 38 -0.98 5.95 -11.54
CA LEU A 38 -0.98 4.65 -10.89
C LEU A 38 -0.05 3.69 -11.65
N ARG A 39 0.85 3.03 -10.91
CA ARG A 39 1.70 1.96 -11.41
C ARG A 39 1.57 0.71 -10.53
N VAL A 40 2.11 -0.41 -11.01
CA VAL A 40 2.23 -1.64 -10.20
C VAL A 40 2.98 -1.33 -8.90
N GLY A 41 2.46 -1.81 -7.78
CA GLY A 41 2.97 -1.53 -6.44
C GLY A 41 2.28 -0.38 -5.71
N ASP A 42 1.66 0.57 -6.43
CA ASP A 42 0.92 1.64 -5.78
C ASP A 42 -0.28 1.10 -4.98
N TRP A 43 -0.62 1.78 -3.89
CA TRP A 43 -1.73 1.41 -3.02
C TRP A 43 -3.02 2.11 -3.44
N VAL A 44 -4.13 1.49 -3.06
CA VAL A 44 -5.46 2.08 -3.21
C VAL A 44 -6.25 1.91 -1.93
N PHE A 45 -7.01 2.94 -1.56
CA PHE A 45 -7.79 2.98 -0.33
C PHE A 45 -9.28 3.20 -0.61
N GLN A 46 -10.13 2.59 0.22
CA GLN A 46 -11.58 2.74 0.13
C GLN A 46 -12.04 4.10 0.65
N ASN A 47 -11.46 4.56 1.77
CA ASN A 47 -11.82 5.79 2.47
C ASN A 47 -10.60 6.67 2.74
N LYS A 48 -10.83 7.99 2.78
CA LYS A 48 -9.81 9.00 3.10
C LYS A 48 -9.74 9.22 4.62
N TYR A 49 -8.52 9.31 5.16
CA TYR A 49 -8.29 9.75 6.53
C TYR A 49 -8.41 11.28 6.66
N PRO A 50 -8.91 11.81 7.79
CA PRO A 50 -9.61 11.11 8.87
C PRO A 50 -11.09 10.86 8.53
N THR A 51 -11.63 9.72 8.96
CA THR A 51 -13.06 9.41 8.92
C THR A 51 -13.42 8.41 10.03
N ASN A 52 -14.69 8.36 10.43
CA ASN A 52 -15.23 7.37 11.36
C ASN A 52 -15.67 6.06 10.67
N LYS A 53 -15.52 5.96 9.35
CA LYS A 53 -15.81 4.74 8.59
C LYS A 53 -14.60 3.79 8.64
N GLY A 54 -14.86 2.48 8.69
CA GLY A 54 -13.80 1.48 8.47
C GLY A 54 -13.12 1.72 7.12
N ASN A 55 -11.85 1.32 6.99
CA ASN A 55 -11.10 1.51 5.75
C ASN A 55 -10.59 0.18 5.23
N HIS A 56 -10.22 0.19 3.96
CA HIS A 56 -9.74 -0.98 3.26
C HIS A 56 -8.63 -0.57 2.30
N ILE A 57 -7.66 -1.46 2.11
CA ILE A 57 -6.47 -1.21 1.29
C ILE A 57 -6.24 -2.35 0.30
N GLY A 58 -5.82 -2.00 -0.91
CA GLY A 58 -5.32 -2.91 -1.93
C GLY A 58 -4.02 -2.42 -2.54
N ILE A 59 -3.35 -3.31 -3.29
CA ILE A 59 -2.14 -3.00 -4.06
C ILE A 59 -2.40 -3.25 -5.54
N CYS A 60 -1.96 -2.32 -6.40
CA CYS A 60 -2.03 -2.46 -7.85
C CYS A 60 -1.05 -3.56 -8.29
N ILE A 61 -1.54 -4.61 -8.93
CA ILE A 61 -0.70 -5.72 -9.43
C ILE A 61 -0.55 -5.74 -10.96
N GLY A 62 -1.30 -4.90 -11.66
CA GLY A 62 -1.26 -4.85 -13.12
C GLY A 62 -2.47 -4.14 -13.70
N PHE A 63 -2.63 -4.28 -15.01
CA PHE A 63 -3.72 -3.71 -15.78
C PHE A 63 -4.29 -4.79 -16.70
N ASP A 64 -5.61 -4.78 -16.90
CA ASP A 64 -6.26 -5.66 -17.86
C ASP A 64 -5.97 -5.24 -19.31
N THR A 65 -6.48 -5.99 -20.28
CA THR A 65 -6.28 -5.72 -21.71
C THR A 65 -6.89 -4.39 -22.18
N ALA A 66 -7.80 -3.79 -21.39
CA ALA A 66 -8.39 -2.49 -21.64
C ALA A 66 -7.67 -1.35 -20.87
N GLY A 67 -6.58 -1.67 -20.17
CA GLY A 67 -5.82 -0.71 -19.37
C GLY A 67 -6.45 -0.36 -18.02
N LYS A 68 -7.45 -1.10 -17.54
CA LYS A 68 -8.02 -0.89 -16.21
C LYS A 68 -7.16 -1.56 -15.15
N PRO A 69 -6.87 -0.90 -14.02
CA PRO A 69 -6.03 -1.50 -13.00
C PRO A 69 -6.69 -2.67 -12.27
N LEU A 70 -5.86 -3.61 -11.84
CA LEU A 70 -6.19 -4.78 -11.06
C LEU A 70 -5.59 -4.66 -9.65
N PHE A 71 -6.40 -4.92 -8.63
CA PHE A 71 -6.02 -4.74 -7.23
C PHE A 71 -6.06 -6.04 -6.46
N LEU A 72 -4.93 -6.41 -5.84
CA LEU A 72 -4.86 -7.49 -4.87
C LEU A 72 -5.21 -6.95 -3.48
N HIS A 73 -6.12 -7.61 -2.77
CA HIS A 73 -6.45 -7.27 -1.39
C HIS A 73 -7.04 -8.47 -0.63
N CYS A 74 -6.95 -8.43 0.69
CA CYS A 74 -7.74 -9.34 1.54
C CYS A 74 -9.20 -8.88 1.52
N ALA A 75 -10.16 -9.80 1.42
CA ALA A 75 -11.56 -9.44 1.45
C ALA A 75 -12.29 -10.34 2.45
N SER A 76 -12.79 -9.76 3.54
CA SER A 76 -13.52 -10.51 4.58
C SER A 76 -14.77 -11.19 4.03
N SER A 77 -15.45 -10.59 3.05
CA SER A 77 -16.62 -11.17 2.39
C SER A 77 -16.32 -12.46 1.62
N PHE A 78 -15.05 -12.73 1.32
CA PHE A 78 -14.59 -13.93 0.60
C PHE A 78 -13.67 -14.82 1.45
N ASP A 79 -13.34 -14.42 2.68
CA ASP A 79 -12.36 -15.07 3.56
C ASP A 79 -11.04 -15.43 2.85
N ASN A 80 -10.57 -14.55 1.97
CA ASN A 80 -9.40 -14.83 1.14
C ASN A 80 -8.72 -13.55 0.61
N VAL A 81 -7.58 -13.73 -0.03
CA VAL A 81 -6.94 -12.74 -0.90
C VAL A 81 -7.55 -12.86 -2.30
N VAL A 82 -8.03 -11.75 -2.83
CA VAL A 82 -8.70 -11.69 -4.14
C VAL A 82 -8.08 -10.62 -5.03
N VAL A 83 -8.31 -10.75 -6.34
CA VAL A 83 -8.02 -9.72 -7.32
C VAL A 83 -9.34 -9.11 -7.80
N SER A 84 -9.48 -7.79 -7.66
CA SER A 84 -10.64 -7.03 -8.12
C SER A 84 -10.25 -5.97 -9.16
N GLY A 85 -11.20 -5.61 -10.01
CA GLY A 85 -11.01 -4.56 -11.02
C GLY A 85 -11.25 -3.15 -10.48
N ALA A 86 -10.89 -2.15 -11.28
CA ALA A 86 -11.12 -0.75 -10.98
C ALA A 86 -12.60 -0.38 -10.81
N GLY A 87 -12.89 0.48 -9.82
CA GLY A 87 -14.22 1.05 -9.58
C GLY A 87 -15.10 0.32 -8.57
N ASP A 88 -14.61 -0.78 -8.00
CA ASP A 88 -15.41 -1.62 -7.09
C ASP A 88 -15.55 -0.98 -5.70
N ILE A 89 -14.45 -0.94 -4.93
CA ILE A 89 -14.46 -0.42 -3.56
C ILE A 89 -13.43 0.68 -3.31
N PHE A 90 -12.41 0.81 -4.15
CA PHE A 90 -11.30 1.74 -3.94
C PHE A 90 -11.53 3.09 -4.62
N ARG A 91 -11.21 4.19 -3.90
CA ARG A 91 -11.48 5.57 -4.33
C ARG A 91 -10.24 6.45 -4.37
N TYR A 92 -9.18 6.08 -3.63
CA TYR A 92 -8.00 6.92 -3.45
C TYR A 92 -6.74 6.16 -3.82
N ALA A 93 -6.09 6.56 -4.92
CA ALA A 93 -4.77 6.06 -5.31
C ALA A 93 -3.66 6.77 -4.54
N ARG A 94 -2.69 6.00 -4.03
CA ARG A 94 -1.56 6.53 -3.25
C ARG A 94 -0.27 5.76 -3.55
N ARG A 95 0.85 6.47 -3.52
CA ARG A 95 2.18 5.88 -3.66
C ARG A 95 2.83 5.65 -2.29
N PRO A 96 3.24 4.42 -1.95
CA PRO A 96 4.01 4.13 -0.74
C PRO A 96 5.32 4.94 -0.71
N MET A 97 5.62 5.55 0.43
CA MET A 97 6.86 6.33 0.61
C MET A 97 8.10 5.44 0.77
N VAL A 98 7.92 4.16 1.13
CA VAL A 98 9.01 3.18 1.26
C VAL A 98 9.81 3.00 -0.05
N TYR A 99 9.22 3.32 -1.20
CA TYR A 99 9.96 3.29 -2.47
C TYR A 99 11.08 4.33 -2.51
N ASP A 100 10.84 5.52 -1.99
CA ASP A 100 11.84 6.59 -1.95
C ASP A 100 12.98 6.21 -0.98
N MET A 101 12.65 5.56 0.16
CA MET A 101 13.65 5.04 1.11
C MET A 101 14.55 3.98 0.48
N LEU A 102 13.96 3.02 -0.25
CA LEU A 102 14.70 1.96 -0.92
C LEU A 102 15.57 2.49 -2.06
N GLU A 103 15.09 3.49 -2.82
CA GLU A 103 15.84 4.14 -3.89
C GLU A 103 17.01 4.99 -3.35
N ALA A 104 16.87 5.58 -2.16
CA ALA A 104 17.94 6.34 -1.50
C ALA A 104 19.04 5.47 -0.88
N GLY A 105 18.84 4.15 -0.79
CA GLY A 105 19.76 3.24 -0.08
C GLY A 105 19.83 3.48 1.43
N GLU A 106 18.84 4.19 1.99
CA GLU A 106 18.75 4.48 3.42
C GLU A 106 18.14 3.27 4.14
N SER A 107 18.85 2.76 5.17
CA SER A 107 18.24 1.83 6.11
C SER A 107 17.25 2.61 7.00
N PRO A 108 16.05 2.08 7.26
CA PRO A 108 15.10 2.71 8.19
C PRO A 108 15.63 2.76 9.64
N ILE A 109 16.68 2.01 9.96
CA ILE A 109 17.25 1.93 11.30
C ILE A 109 18.25 3.09 11.51
N PRO A 110 18.04 3.98 12.50
CA PRO A 110 19.10 4.89 12.92
C PRO A 110 20.27 4.05 13.45
N THR A 111 21.49 4.31 12.96
CA THR A 111 22.70 3.64 13.43
C THR A 111 22.74 3.69 14.96
N PRO A 112 22.84 2.53 15.66
CA PRO A 112 22.88 2.54 17.11
C PRO A 112 24.05 3.40 17.56
N THR A 113 23.75 4.39 18.40
CA THR A 113 24.77 5.24 19.02
C THR A 113 25.59 4.35 19.96
N ALA A 114 26.90 4.30 19.74
CA ALA A 114 27.84 3.56 20.57
C ALA A 114 27.92 4.15 22.00
#